data_AF-A0A0G4MTF1-F1
#
_entry.id   AF-A0A0G4MTF1-F1
#
_cell.length_a   1.000
_cell.length_b   1.000
_cell.length_c   1.000
_cell.angle_alpha   90.00
_cell.angle_beta   90.00
_cell.angle_gamma   90.00
#
_symmetry.space_group_name_H-M   'P 1'
#
loop_
_entity.id
_entity.type
_entity.pdbx_description
1 polymer ?
#
loop_
_entity_poly.entity_id
_entity_poly.type
_entity_poly.pdbx_seq_one_letter_code
_entity_poly.pdbx_strand_id
1 'polypeptide(L)' 'MVAFAKTMTVGDGSASDTVLGPVQNSMQYERVKALIASIEAEKLNVAFGDVKVTAAQDKGYFISPVIVSNPPD' A
#
# COMPACT_ATOMS: atom_id res chain seq x y z
N MET A 1 -0.05 -5.92 14.53
CA MET A 1 -0.33 -5.27 13.23
C MET A 1 0.80 -5.47 12.23
N VAL A 2 2.01 -4.93 12.45
CA VAL A 2 3.15 -5.12 11.51
C VAL A 2 3.47 -6.59 11.20
N ALA A 3 3.45 -7.46 12.21
CA ALA A 3 3.70 -8.89 12.01
C ALA A 3 2.69 -9.57 11.07
N PHE A 4 1.42 -9.15 11.10
CA PHE A 4 0.39 -9.68 10.20
C PHE A 4 0.50 -9.10 8.80
N ALA A 5 0.80 -7.80 8.67
CA ALA A 5 0.97 -7.17 7.36
C ALA A 5 2.11 -7.80 6.53
N LYS A 6 3.16 -8.31 7.19
CA LYS A 6 4.24 -9.08 6.56
C LYS A 6 3.79 -10.39 5.91
N THR A 7 2.68 -10.98 6.33
CA THR A 7 2.19 -12.25 5.79
C THR A 7 1.13 -12.06 4.70
N MET A 8 0.79 -10.81 4.35
CA MET A 8 -0.23 -10.53 3.35
C MET A 8 0.34 -10.63 1.95
N THR A 9 -0.23 -11.52 1.13
CA THR A 9 0.08 -11.62 -0.29
C THR A 9 -0.74 -10.60 -1.08
N VAL A 10 -0.07 -9.80 -1.90
CA VAL A 10 -0.70 -8.89 -2.86
C VAL A 10 -0.67 -9.55 -4.24
N GLY A 11 -1.80 -9.68 -4.90
CA GLY A 11 -1.89 -10.46 -6.13
C GLY A 11 -3.27 -10.48 -6.78
N ASP A 12 -3.43 -11.34 -7.78
CA ASP A 12 -4.71 -11.51 -8.49
C ASP A 12 -5.84 -11.88 -7.51
N GLY A 13 -6.94 -11.13 -7.51
CA GLY A 13 -8.08 -11.35 -6.64
C GLY A 13 -8.81 -12.68 -6.87
N SER A 14 -8.52 -13.39 -7.96
CA SER A 14 -9.03 -14.74 -8.23
C SER A 14 -8.14 -15.86 -7.67
N ALA A 15 -6.90 -15.56 -7.26
CA ALA A 15 -5.99 -16.53 -6.68
C ALA A 15 -6.32 -16.78 -5.19
N SER A 16 -6.26 -18.05 -4.77
CA SER A 16 -6.69 -18.48 -3.43
C SER A 16 -5.75 -18.06 -2.29
N ASP A 17 -4.50 -17.71 -2.61
CA ASP A 17 -3.47 -17.25 -1.69
C ASP A 17 -3.36 -15.72 -1.61
N THR A 18 -4.06 -15.00 -2.49
CA THR A 18 -4.15 -13.54 -2.46
C THR A 18 -4.96 -13.10 -1.26
N VAL A 19 -4.36 -12.23 -0.45
CA VAL A 19 -5.04 -11.54 0.66
C VAL A 19 -5.49 -10.16 0.23
N LEU A 20 -4.72 -9.49 -0.65
CA LEU A 20 -5.00 -8.15 -1.16
C LEU A 20 -4.98 -8.13 -2.68
N GLY A 21 -6.14 -7.86 -3.27
CA GLY A 21 -6.29 -7.61 -4.71
C GLY A 21 -5.91 -6.18 -5.12
N PRO A 22 -6.10 -5.82 -6.40
CA PRO A 22 -5.87 -4.46 -6.87
C PRO A 22 -6.96 -3.51 -6.36
N VAL A 23 -6.62 -2.23 -6.29
CA VAL A 23 -7.61 -1.16 -6.14
C VAL A 23 -8.55 -1.19 -7.34
N GLN A 24 -9.84 -0.93 -7.13
CA GLN A 24 -10.87 -1.19 -8.13
C GLN A 24 -10.74 -0.32 -9.40
N ASN A 25 -10.22 0.89 -9.28
CA ASN A 25 -10.17 1.86 -10.38
C ASN A 25 -9.02 2.88 -10.26
N SER A 26 -8.75 3.56 -11.37
CA SER A 26 -7.67 4.56 -11.48
C SER A 26 -7.83 5.75 -10.54
N MET A 27 -9.05 6.26 -10.35
CA MET A 27 -9.27 7.43 -9.49
C MET A 27 -8.88 7.13 -8.03
N GLN A 28 -9.26 5.95 -7.51
CA GLN A 28 -8.88 5.53 -6.18
C GLN A 28 -7.38 5.21 -6.09
N TYR A 29 -6.83 4.56 -7.12
CA TYR A 29 -5.40 4.27 -7.20
C TYR A 29 -4.55 5.54 -7.10
N GLU A 30 -4.89 6.58 -7.86
CA GLU A 30 -4.19 7.86 -7.82
C GLU A 30 -4.36 8.58 -6.48
N ARG A 31 -5.54 8.51 -5.84
CA ARG A 31 -5.74 9.06 -4.49
C ARG A 31 -4.87 8.39 -3.45
N VAL A 32 -4.76 7.06 -3.48
CA VAL A 32 -3.91 6.33 -2.53
C VAL A 32 -2.43 6.59 -2.81
N LYS A 33 -2.02 6.69 -4.09
CA LYS A 33 -0.65 7.13 -4.45
C LYS A 33 -0.34 8.53 -3.92
N ALA A 34 -1.27 9.48 -4.03
CA ALA A 34 -1.08 10.81 -3.50
C ALA A 34 -0.93 10.82 -1.97
N LEU A 35 -1.70 9.98 -1.26
CA LEU A 35 -1.56 9.79 0.19
C LEU A 35 -0.21 9.17 0.55
N ILE A 36 0.25 8.17 -0.21
CA ILE A 36 1.56 7.54 -0.04
C ILE A 36 2.68 8.58 -0.25
N ALA A 37 2.56 9.45 -1.25
CA ALA A 37 3.53 10.52 -1.48
C ALA A 37 3.55 11.56 -0.33
N SER A 38 2.41 11.82 0.32
CA SER A 38 2.36 12.76 1.44
C SER A 38 3.10 12.24 2.67
N ILE A 39 3.14 10.91 2.89
CA ILE A 39 3.92 10.28 3.97
C ILE A 39 5.40 10.67 3.90
N GLU A 40 6.01 10.66 2.70
CA GLU A 40 7.40 11.10 2.51
C GLU A 40 7.55 12.62 2.67
N ALA A 41 6.64 13.39 2.10
CA ALA A 41 6.67 14.85 2.16
C ALA A 41 6.57 15.37 3.61
N GLU A 42 5.73 14.74 4.42
CA GLU A 42 5.49 15.05 5.83
C GLU A 42 6.45 14.34 6.78
N LYS A 43 7.34 13.47 6.26
CA LYS A 43 8.32 12.69 7.02
C LYS A 43 7.69 11.86 8.14
N LEU A 44 6.54 11.27 7.87
CA LEU A 44 5.83 10.43 8.84
C LEU A 44 6.59 9.12 9.10
N ASN A 45 6.43 8.56 10.30
CA ASN A 45 7.15 7.35 10.70
C ASN A 45 6.50 6.08 10.11
N VAL A 46 7.17 5.47 9.13
CA VAL A 46 6.72 4.23 8.49
C VAL A 46 7.17 3.03 9.32
N ALA A 47 6.20 2.33 9.93
CA ALA A 47 6.43 1.13 10.72
C ALA A 47 6.49 -0.16 9.89
N PHE A 48 5.93 -0.14 8.67
CA PHE A 48 5.96 -1.26 7.73
C PHE A 48 5.65 -0.80 6.30
N GLY A 49 6.22 -1.50 5.32
CA GLY A 49 6.11 -1.19 3.89
C GLY A 49 7.22 -0.26 3.41
N ASP A 50 7.36 -0.14 2.09
CA ASP A 50 8.29 0.78 1.45
C ASP A 50 7.51 1.72 0.54
N VAL A 51 7.35 2.97 0.97
CA VAL A 51 6.57 4.03 0.31
C VAL A 51 7.01 4.24 -1.15
N LYS A 52 8.28 3.97 -1.48
CA LYS A 52 8.84 4.14 -2.84
C LYS A 52 8.51 3.00 -3.78
N VAL A 53 8.26 1.81 -3.24
CA VAL A 53 8.00 0.58 -3.98
C VAL A 53 6.53 0.15 -3.88
N THR A 54 5.75 0.86 -3.04
CA THR A 54 4.37 0.50 -2.69
C THR A 54 3.43 0.49 -3.90
N ALA A 55 3.61 1.43 -4.84
CA ALA A 55 2.93 1.41 -6.12
C ALA A 55 3.78 0.59 -7.10
N ALA A 56 3.55 -0.73 -7.14
CA ALA A 56 4.26 -1.60 -8.08
C ALA A 56 3.99 -1.13 -9.52
N GLN A 57 5.04 -1.07 -10.35
CA GLN A 57 4.97 -0.51 -11.71
C GLN A 57 4.38 -1.47 -12.77
N ASP A 58 3.78 -2.58 -12.34
CA ASP A 58 3.23 -3.59 -13.24
C ASP A 58 1.72 -3.44 -13.49
N LYS A 59 1.23 -4.13 -14.53
CA LYS A 59 -0.16 -4.08 -15.01
C LYS A 59 -1.18 -4.30 -13.86
N GLY A 60 -1.86 -3.23 -13.46
CA GLY A 60 -2.95 -3.26 -12.47
C GLY A 60 -2.84 -2.11 -11.48
N TYR A 61 -3.84 -1.96 -10.61
CA TYR A 61 -3.86 -0.93 -9.58
C TYR A 61 -3.42 -1.49 -8.22
N PHE A 62 -2.26 -2.14 -8.19
CA PHE A 62 -1.76 -2.81 -6.99
C PHE A 62 -1.02 -1.86 -6.07
N ILE A 63 -1.33 -1.96 -4.77
CA ILE A 63 -0.72 -1.16 -3.72
C ILE A 63 -0.32 -2.12 -2.60
N SER A 64 0.96 -2.10 -2.24
CA SER A 64 1.44 -2.87 -1.08
C SER A 64 0.94 -2.27 0.23
N PRO A 65 0.65 -3.07 1.26
CA PRO A 65 0.25 -2.53 2.56
C PRO A 65 1.37 -1.70 3.19
N VAL A 66 1.02 -0.50 3.65
CA VAL A 66 1.91 0.42 4.39
C VAL A 66 1.28 0.70 5.75
N ILE A 67 2.09 0.68 6.80
CA ILE A 67 1.67 1.07 8.15
C ILE A 67 2.48 2.28 8.57
N VAL A 68 1.79 3.40 8.80
CA VAL A 68 2.35 4.60 9.42
C VAL A 68 2.04 4.56 10.90
N SER A 69 3.05 4.81 11.74
CA SER A 69 2.91 4.88 13.19
C SER A 69 2.84 6.32 13.65
N ASN A 70 1.91 6.59 14.59
CA ASN A 70 1.78 7.86 15.30
C ASN A 70 1.86 9.10 14.37
N PRO A 71 0.99 9.22 13.34
CA PRO A 71 0.89 10.47 12.60
C PRO A 71 0.44 11.59 13.56
N PRO A 72 0.91 12.84 13.38
CA PRO A 72 0.39 13.98 14.13
C PRO A 72 -1.11 14.19 13.86
N ASP A 73 -1.84 14.70 14.85
CA ASP A 73 -3.28 15.02 14.76
C ASP A 73 -3.58 16.16 13.76
#